data_AF-A0A7X7SE33-F1
#
_entry.id   AF-A0A7X7SE33-F1
#
_cell.length_a   1.000
_cell.length_b   1.000
_cell.length_c   1.000
_cell.angle_alpha   90.00
_cell.angle_beta   90.00
_cell.angle_gamma   90.00
#
_symmetry.space_group_name_H-M   'P 1'
#
loop_
_entity.id
_entity.type
_entity.pdbx_description
1 polymer ?
#
loop_
_entity_poly.entity_id
_entity_poly.type
_entity_poly.pdbx_seq_one_letter_code
_entity_poly.pdbx_strand_id
1 'polypeptide(L)'
;MVTNLLLRIVHIELLSSYSTKDILDLIRMDSRFPSNLLDSIWFEEGVFEREQHRIYLDALTEWLFSRGINPEQFIENMFSRFTSSEYMSSRIILRSYLPFVPKFYETDDVRRLSLETLPDRQSLIEGAQVIFNDPVENVRNDIMIYRCEEKDKLASHYMPWIEALVRYAPAFLTCPPYESIQTLCFQNTVAEVLAKHNMPILIDNKTVLLHGRVIGHVVPFSEAIEKYGLSWSNTQETSIPCIRIDDDVTESNSGTILLKRGAYYGAPANIVKISYQAGVTHPDPFAKLMSSLVRQEFDVWQPVQKAHEALLNAANDSVVITYYKSDDSISVNDHHLMRNVPARILRNLLREYTATGREEYENREFKRDPEICMDPLRPNFESRLNRVVAHVEKVSKYFEIQRHRRGGFRFKPNCRIVFK
;
A
#
# COMPACT_ATOMS: atom_id res chain seq x y z
N MET A 1 8.12 2.83 -11.33
CA MET A 1 7.96 2.11 -10.04
C MET A 1 7.79 3.14 -8.94
N VAL A 2 7.03 2.81 -7.90
CA VAL A 2 6.80 3.64 -6.71
C VAL A 2 7.38 2.90 -5.52
N THR A 3 8.00 3.62 -4.59
CA THR A 3 8.46 3.02 -3.33
C THR A 3 7.25 2.52 -2.53
N ASN A 4 7.41 1.43 -1.77
CA ASN A 4 6.30 0.94 -0.94
C ASN A 4 6.06 1.77 0.34
N LEU A 5 6.80 2.86 0.56
CA LEU A 5 6.77 3.64 1.80
C LEU A 5 5.34 4.00 2.21
N LEU A 6 4.56 4.60 1.30
CA LEU A 6 3.18 4.99 1.60
C LEU A 6 2.30 3.78 1.94
N LEU A 7 2.36 2.73 1.13
CA LEU A 7 1.56 1.52 1.37
C LEU A 7 1.95 0.82 2.68
N ARG A 8 3.23 0.90 3.06
CA ARG A 8 3.70 0.36 4.34
C ARG A 8 3.20 1.18 5.53
N ILE A 9 3.18 2.51 5.42
CA ILE A 9 2.58 3.41 6.42
C ILE A 9 1.12 3.01 6.62
N VAL A 10 0.38 2.89 5.52
CA VAL A 10 -1.01 2.44 5.53
C VAL A 10 -1.18 1.07 6.18
N HIS A 11 -0.32 0.11 5.83
CA HIS A 11 -0.41 -1.25 6.36
C HIS A 11 -0.13 -1.34 7.86
N ILE A 12 0.86 -0.60 8.37
CA ILE A 12 1.13 -0.52 9.81
C ILE A 12 -0.05 0.11 10.55
N GLU A 13 -0.68 1.13 9.98
CA GLU A 13 -1.90 1.73 10.53
C GLU A 13 -3.05 0.71 10.56
N LEU A 14 -3.25 -0.03 9.47
CA LEU A 14 -4.27 -1.07 9.40
C LEU A 14 -4.04 -2.14 10.48
N LEU A 15 -2.81 -2.63 10.63
CA LEU A 15 -2.44 -3.61 11.66
C LEU A 15 -2.63 -3.10 13.09
N SER A 16 -2.52 -1.78 13.29
CA SER A 16 -2.63 -1.15 14.61
C SER A 16 -4.07 -0.84 15.00
N SER A 17 -4.92 -0.56 14.00
CA SER A 17 -6.27 -0.01 14.22
C SER A 17 -7.41 -0.96 13.87
N TYR A 18 -7.13 -2.07 13.17
CA TYR A 18 -8.17 -2.99 12.70
C TYR A 18 -7.86 -4.45 13.01
N SER A 19 -8.91 -5.28 13.01
CA SER A 19 -8.76 -6.72 13.24
C SER A 19 -8.14 -7.42 12.03
N THR A 20 -7.51 -8.58 12.24
CA THR A 20 -7.02 -9.42 11.13
C THR A 20 -8.11 -9.72 10.10
N LYS A 21 -9.35 -9.93 10.54
CA LYS A 21 -10.49 -10.19 9.66
C LYS A 21 -10.78 -8.99 8.76
N ASP A 22 -10.81 -7.79 9.34
CA ASP A 22 -11.06 -6.55 8.59
C ASP A 22 -10.02 -6.32 7.49
N ILE A 23 -8.75 -6.58 7.79
CA ILE A 23 -7.66 -6.41 6.83
C ILE A 23 -7.72 -7.49 5.74
N LEU A 24 -8.09 -8.73 6.08
CA LEU A 24 -8.34 -9.76 5.07
C LEU A 24 -9.50 -9.42 4.15
N ASP A 25 -10.58 -8.81 4.67
CA ASP A 25 -11.70 -8.36 3.87
C ASP A 25 -11.24 -7.31 2.84
N LEU A 26 -10.35 -6.38 3.22
CA LEU A 26 -9.71 -5.43 2.30
C LEU A 26 -8.86 -6.14 1.23
N ILE A 27 -7.97 -7.04 1.64
CA ILE A 27 -7.06 -7.75 0.72
C ILE A 27 -7.83 -8.70 -0.21
N ARG A 28 -9.01 -9.16 0.16
CA ARG A 28 -9.84 -10.02 -0.71
C ARG A 28 -10.80 -9.23 -1.59
N MET A 29 -10.84 -7.90 -1.46
CA MET A 29 -11.78 -7.05 -2.18
C MET A 29 -11.46 -6.94 -3.67
N ASP A 30 -10.18 -7.08 -4.06
CA ASP A 30 -9.75 -7.02 -5.46
C ASP A 30 -8.87 -8.22 -5.84
N SER A 31 -9.32 -9.02 -6.80
CA SER A 31 -8.62 -10.22 -7.25
C SER A 31 -7.31 -9.94 -7.99
N ARG A 32 -7.01 -8.68 -8.34
CA ARG A 32 -5.78 -8.28 -9.02
C ARG A 32 -4.61 -8.10 -8.07
N PHE A 33 -4.83 -8.16 -6.76
CA PHE A 33 -3.73 -8.11 -5.80
C PHE A 33 -2.79 -9.30 -5.98
N PRO A 34 -1.47 -9.07 -6.04
CA PRO A 34 -0.51 -10.16 -6.20
C PRO A 34 -0.46 -11.03 -4.95
N SER A 35 -0.17 -12.32 -5.12
CA SER A 35 -0.13 -13.28 -4.00
C SER A 35 0.92 -12.94 -2.94
N ASN A 36 1.96 -12.17 -3.31
CA ASN A 36 3.01 -11.69 -2.42
C ASN A 36 2.80 -10.23 -1.97
N LEU A 37 1.59 -9.68 -2.09
CA LEU A 37 1.28 -8.29 -1.73
C LEU A 37 1.73 -7.97 -0.29
N LEU A 38 1.34 -8.82 0.66
CA LEU A 38 1.64 -8.62 2.08
C LEU A 38 3.15 -8.58 2.36
N ASP A 39 3.91 -9.49 1.75
CA ASP A 39 5.38 -9.50 1.89
C ASP A 39 5.99 -8.25 1.24
N SER A 40 5.48 -7.87 0.06
CA SER A 40 5.99 -6.73 -0.72
C SER A 40 5.72 -5.38 -0.02
N ILE A 41 4.62 -5.27 0.73
CA ILE A 41 4.33 -4.10 1.58
C ILE A 41 5.20 -4.12 2.84
N TRP A 42 5.49 -5.31 3.39
CA TRP A 42 6.16 -5.46 4.67
C TRP A 42 7.65 -5.09 4.65
N PHE A 43 8.40 -5.52 3.64
CA PHE A 43 9.86 -5.32 3.59
C PHE A 43 10.26 -3.90 3.13
N GLU A 44 11.37 -3.34 3.64
CA GLU A 44 11.77 -1.93 3.39
C GLU A 44 12.13 -1.60 1.94
N GLU A 45 12.55 -2.58 1.16
CA GLU A 45 13.05 -2.36 -0.21
C GLU A 45 12.02 -2.72 -1.28
N GLY A 46 10.74 -2.86 -0.89
CA GLY A 46 9.65 -3.14 -1.82
C GLY A 46 9.40 -1.97 -2.78
N VAL A 47 9.17 -2.32 -4.05
CA VAL A 47 8.74 -1.38 -5.09
C VAL A 47 7.49 -1.92 -5.76
N PHE A 48 6.55 -1.02 -6.06
CA PHE A 48 5.29 -1.33 -6.72
C PHE A 48 5.24 -0.70 -8.10
N GLU A 49 4.57 -1.37 -9.03
CA GLU A 49 4.14 -0.70 -10.26
C GLU A 49 3.09 0.37 -9.90
N ARG A 50 3.06 1.48 -10.65
CA ARG A 50 2.09 2.57 -10.40
C ARG A 50 0.65 2.06 -10.43
N GLU A 51 0.36 1.12 -11.32
CA GLU A 51 -0.95 0.49 -11.42
C GLU A 51 -1.32 -0.31 -10.15
N GLN A 52 -0.40 -1.10 -9.59
CA GLN A 52 -0.65 -1.84 -8.35
C GLN A 52 -0.88 -0.89 -7.18
N HIS A 53 -0.09 0.19 -7.09
CA HIS A 53 -0.28 1.23 -6.10
C HIS A 53 -1.65 1.90 -6.23
N ARG A 54 -2.10 2.20 -7.46
CA ARG A 54 -3.45 2.70 -7.73
C ARG A 54 -4.52 1.74 -7.23
N ILE A 55 -4.48 0.49 -7.67
CA ILE A 55 -5.50 -0.52 -7.34
C ILE A 55 -5.63 -0.64 -5.82
N TYR A 56 -4.51 -0.65 -5.09
CA TYR A 56 -4.53 -0.73 -3.63
C TYR A 56 -5.19 0.49 -2.97
N LEU A 57 -4.82 1.72 -3.37
CA LEU A 57 -5.42 2.93 -2.78
C LEU A 57 -6.91 3.07 -3.13
N ASP A 58 -7.30 2.70 -4.35
CA ASP A 58 -8.69 2.66 -4.77
C ASP A 58 -9.50 1.68 -3.91
N ALA A 59 -8.99 0.46 -3.73
CA ALA A 59 -9.63 -0.55 -2.90
C ALA A 59 -9.70 -0.12 -1.43
N LEU A 60 -8.64 0.48 -0.88
CA LEU A 60 -8.68 1.01 0.47
C LEU A 60 -9.74 2.11 0.64
N THR A 61 -9.83 3.03 -0.32
CA THR A 61 -10.81 4.12 -0.28
C THR A 61 -12.24 3.57 -0.31
N GLU A 62 -12.52 2.64 -1.23
CA GLU A 62 -13.83 1.96 -1.31
C GLU A 62 -14.16 1.17 -0.03
N TRP A 63 -13.16 0.49 0.53
CA TRP A 63 -13.30 -0.24 1.79
C TRP A 63 -13.64 0.68 2.96
N LEU A 64 -13.02 1.85 3.06
CA LEU A 64 -13.34 2.88 4.06
C LEU A 64 -14.77 3.42 3.87
N PHE A 65 -15.17 3.73 2.64
CA PHE A 65 -16.54 4.17 2.33
C PHE A 65 -17.59 3.11 2.70
N SER A 66 -17.32 1.83 2.44
CA SER A 66 -18.21 0.71 2.80
C SER A 66 -18.48 0.63 4.30
N ARG A 67 -17.60 1.24 5.12
CA ARG A 67 -17.66 1.28 6.58
C ARG A 67 -18.12 2.64 7.12
N GLY A 68 -18.49 3.58 6.24
CA GLY A 68 -18.84 4.95 6.64
C GLY A 68 -17.67 5.74 7.23
N ILE A 69 -16.42 5.31 6.95
CA ILE A 69 -15.22 5.98 7.45
C ILE A 69 -14.79 7.01 6.42
N ASN A 70 -14.57 8.25 6.86
CA ASN A 70 -14.03 9.32 6.03
C ASN A 70 -12.54 9.06 5.71
N PRO A 71 -12.15 8.87 4.42
CA PRO A 71 -10.76 8.63 4.06
C PRO A 71 -9.81 9.76 4.42
N GLU A 72 -10.23 11.03 4.27
CA GLU A 72 -9.39 12.18 4.64
C GLU A 72 -9.06 12.16 6.13
N GLN A 73 -10.06 11.88 6.98
CA GLN A 73 -9.85 11.77 8.42
C GLN A 73 -8.96 10.57 8.78
N PHE A 74 -9.13 9.43 8.10
CA PHE A 74 -8.26 8.27 8.26
C PHE A 74 -6.80 8.63 7.94
N ILE A 75 -6.57 9.30 6.81
CA ILE A 75 -5.25 9.72 6.34
C ILE A 75 -4.60 10.71 7.32
N GLU A 76 -5.31 11.75 7.74
CA GLU A 76 -4.79 12.76 8.69
C GLU A 76 -4.44 12.12 10.04
N ASN A 77 -5.32 11.25 10.58
CA ASN A 77 -5.04 10.53 11.83
C ASN A 77 -3.81 9.64 11.72
N MET A 78 -3.69 8.92 10.59
CA MET A 78 -2.57 8.06 10.27
C MET A 78 -1.26 8.89 10.27
N PHE A 79 -1.14 9.91 9.41
CA PHE A 79 0.08 10.72 9.32
C PHE A 79 0.42 11.45 10.63
N SER A 80 -0.59 11.96 11.35
CA SER A 80 -0.40 12.57 12.66
C SER A 80 0.19 11.59 13.67
N ARG A 81 -0.30 10.34 13.72
CA ARG A 81 0.28 9.29 14.56
C ARG A 81 1.68 8.94 14.11
N PHE A 82 1.92 8.69 12.84
CA PHE A 82 3.25 8.29 12.34
C PHE A 82 4.33 9.30 12.64
N THR A 83 4.00 10.59 12.54
CA THR A 83 4.99 11.63 12.85
C THR A 83 5.19 11.82 14.35
N SER A 84 4.23 11.48 15.20
CA SER A 84 4.34 11.62 16.66
C SER A 84 4.83 10.37 17.39
N SER A 85 4.90 9.23 16.71
CA SER A 85 5.10 7.93 17.34
C SER A 85 6.17 7.09 16.64
N GLU A 86 6.78 6.15 17.36
CA GLU A 86 7.91 5.36 16.87
C GLU A 86 7.49 4.11 16.05
N TYR A 87 6.31 4.12 15.43
CA TYR A 87 5.65 2.92 14.87
C TYR A 87 6.24 2.42 13.54
N MET A 88 7.10 3.20 12.88
CA MET A 88 7.76 2.80 11.63
C MET A 88 9.26 3.07 11.68
N SER A 89 10.05 2.11 11.19
CA SER A 89 11.50 2.24 10.96
C SER A 89 11.86 3.62 10.38
N SER A 90 12.54 4.43 11.17
CA SER A 90 13.03 5.76 10.79
C SER A 90 14.10 5.67 9.72
N ARG A 91 14.65 4.46 9.52
CA ARG A 91 15.69 4.14 8.53
C ARG A 91 15.26 4.46 7.11
N ILE A 92 14.05 4.06 6.71
CA ILE A 92 13.57 4.28 5.34
C ILE A 92 13.37 5.78 5.05
N ILE A 93 12.87 6.52 6.04
CA ILE A 93 12.68 7.96 5.93
C ILE A 93 14.03 8.66 5.85
N LEU A 94 14.95 8.33 6.77
CA LEU A 94 16.30 8.89 6.79
C LEU A 94 17.08 8.60 5.50
N ARG A 95 16.93 7.40 4.92
CA ARG A 95 17.55 7.02 3.65
C ARG A 95 17.15 7.96 2.51
N SER A 96 15.89 8.41 2.49
CA SER A 96 15.42 9.40 1.50
C SER A 96 16.09 10.77 1.65
N TYR A 97 16.55 11.11 2.86
CA TYR A 97 17.20 12.39 3.15
C TYR A 97 18.72 12.38 2.96
N LEU A 98 19.38 11.21 2.93
CA LEU A 98 20.85 11.07 2.90
C LEU A 98 21.55 12.01 1.89
N PRO A 99 21.09 12.15 0.62
CA PRO A 99 21.74 13.04 -0.35
C PRO A 99 21.66 14.54 0.02
N PHE A 100 20.74 14.91 0.91
CA PHE A 100 20.40 16.29 1.24
C PHE A 100 20.83 16.69 2.66
N VAL A 101 21.30 15.75 3.48
CA VAL A 101 21.64 15.99 4.89
C VAL A 101 22.51 17.23 5.09
N PRO A 102 23.62 17.45 4.35
CA PRO A 102 24.44 18.65 4.53
C PRO A 102 23.65 19.95 4.35
N LYS A 103 22.80 20.02 3.32
CA LYS A 103 21.98 21.21 3.03
C LYS A 103 21.05 21.57 4.18
N PHE A 104 20.51 20.56 4.88
CA PHE A 104 19.62 20.77 6.02
C PHE A 104 20.33 21.33 7.26
N TYR A 105 21.64 21.10 7.42
CA TYR A 105 22.43 21.73 8.49
C TYR A 105 22.94 23.12 8.12
N GLU A 106 22.92 23.48 6.83
CA GLU A 106 23.39 24.77 6.31
C GLU A 106 22.25 25.76 6.03
N THR A 107 20.98 25.33 6.08
CA THR A 107 19.83 26.15 5.70
C THR A 107 19.29 27.01 6.84
N ASP A 108 18.88 28.23 6.49
CA ASP A 108 18.15 29.14 7.39
C ASP A 108 16.62 28.88 7.39
N ASP A 109 16.12 27.95 6.58
CA ASP A 109 14.69 27.60 6.52
C ASP A 109 14.52 26.11 6.20
N VAL A 110 14.48 25.30 7.27
CA VAL A 110 14.37 23.83 7.18
C VAL A 110 13.07 23.42 6.50
N ARG A 111 11.99 24.16 6.74
CA ARG A 111 10.67 23.87 6.17
C ARG A 111 10.67 24.15 4.67
N ARG A 112 11.23 25.27 4.22
CA ARG A 112 11.38 25.55 2.79
C ARG A 112 12.23 24.49 2.08
N LEU A 113 13.39 24.13 2.65
CA LEU A 113 14.25 23.08 2.05
C LEU A 113 13.58 21.70 2.08
N SER A 114 12.74 21.42 3.08
CA SER A 114 11.92 20.20 3.12
C SER A 114 10.97 20.11 1.93
N LEU A 115 10.35 21.23 1.53
CA LEU A 115 9.49 21.30 0.35
C LEU A 115 10.30 21.23 -0.95
N GLU A 116 11.44 21.93 -1.02
CA GLU A 116 12.33 21.95 -2.20
C GLU A 116 12.82 20.55 -2.57
N THR A 117 13.23 19.77 -1.58
CA THR A 117 13.76 18.41 -1.80
C THR A 117 12.67 17.34 -1.90
N LEU A 118 11.41 17.67 -1.62
CA LEU A 118 10.33 16.68 -1.56
C LEU A 118 10.10 15.95 -2.90
N PRO A 119 10.08 16.61 -4.06
CA PRO A 119 9.87 15.95 -5.35
C PRO A 119 10.94 14.89 -5.65
N ASP A 120 12.19 15.16 -5.30
CA ASP A 120 13.31 14.23 -5.52
C ASP A 120 13.28 13.01 -4.56
N ARG A 121 12.57 13.15 -3.44
CA ARG A 121 12.49 12.11 -2.40
C ARG A 121 11.23 11.24 -2.52
N GLN A 122 10.21 11.70 -3.24
CA GLN A 122 8.88 11.09 -3.23
C GLN A 122 8.39 10.73 -4.63
N SER A 123 8.51 9.43 -4.97
CA SER A 123 8.17 8.89 -6.29
C SER A 123 6.73 9.16 -6.79
N LEU A 124 5.79 9.50 -5.90
CA LEU A 124 4.42 9.88 -6.25
C LEU A 124 4.29 11.29 -6.85
N ILE A 125 5.22 12.17 -6.50
CA ILE A 125 5.28 13.57 -6.95
C ILE A 125 6.66 13.89 -7.57
N GLU A 126 7.33 12.86 -8.07
CA GLU A 126 8.61 12.99 -8.76
C GLU A 126 8.51 13.99 -9.92
N GLY A 127 9.46 14.91 -10.00
CA GLY A 127 9.46 15.96 -11.02
C GLY A 127 8.44 17.08 -10.79
N ALA A 128 7.76 17.13 -9.63
CA ALA A 128 6.96 18.28 -9.25
C ALA A 128 7.80 19.57 -9.22
N GLN A 129 7.27 20.64 -9.79
CA GLN A 129 7.86 21.97 -9.72
C GLN A 129 7.31 22.72 -8.51
N VAL A 130 8.21 23.29 -7.70
CA VAL A 130 7.82 24.18 -6.61
C VAL A 130 8.17 25.62 -6.97
N ILE A 131 7.17 26.49 -6.94
CA ILE A 131 7.30 27.94 -7.09
C ILE A 131 7.32 28.53 -5.69
N PHE A 132 8.49 29.03 -5.30
CA PHE A 132 8.69 29.69 -4.02
C PHE A 132 8.38 31.18 -4.13
N ASN A 133 7.51 31.66 -3.25
CA ASN A 133 7.15 33.07 -3.17
C ASN A 133 7.81 33.73 -1.96
N ASP A 134 7.98 35.04 -2.06
CA ASP A 134 8.43 35.84 -0.92
C ASP A 134 7.36 35.85 0.19
N PRO A 135 7.78 35.78 1.46
CA PRO A 135 6.84 35.77 2.56
C PRO A 135 6.18 37.14 2.72
N VAL A 136 4.88 37.14 3.01
CA VAL A 136 4.11 38.33 3.40
C VAL A 136 3.74 38.16 4.86
N GLU A 137 4.12 39.10 5.73
CA GLU A 137 3.90 39.02 7.18
C GLU A 137 4.41 37.70 7.80
N ASN A 138 5.61 37.26 7.39
CA ASN A 138 6.23 35.99 7.78
C ASN A 138 5.50 34.71 7.34
N VAL A 139 4.49 34.81 6.48
CA VAL A 139 3.77 33.66 5.92
C VAL A 139 4.19 33.48 4.46
N ARG A 140 4.73 32.29 4.14
CA ARG A 140 4.93 31.84 2.75
C ARG A 140 3.64 31.29 2.18
N ASN A 141 3.46 31.49 0.89
CA ASN A 141 2.37 30.92 0.11
C ASN A 141 2.97 30.34 -1.16
N ASP A 142 3.53 29.15 -1.08
CA ASP A 142 4.21 28.51 -2.19
C ASP A 142 3.25 27.66 -3.01
N ILE A 143 3.60 27.42 -4.27
CA ILE A 143 2.79 26.62 -5.20
C ILE A 143 3.60 25.41 -5.64
N MET A 144 3.03 24.22 -5.47
CA MET A 144 3.56 22.99 -6.05
C MET A 144 2.70 22.58 -7.24
N ILE A 145 3.33 22.41 -8.39
CA ILE A 145 2.71 21.96 -9.63
C ILE A 145 3.27 20.58 -9.96
N TYR A 146 2.41 19.58 -10.11
CA TYR A 146 2.86 18.26 -10.52
C TYR A 146 1.89 17.61 -11.49
N ARG A 147 2.46 16.84 -12.42
CA ARG A 147 1.75 16.16 -13.49
C ARG A 147 1.94 14.67 -13.35
N CYS A 148 0.83 13.93 -13.38
CA CYS A 148 0.89 12.50 -13.66
C CYS A 148 0.69 12.30 -15.17
N GLU A 149 1.75 11.84 -15.84
CA GLU A 149 1.71 11.51 -17.26
C GLU A 149 0.83 10.29 -17.54
N GLU A 150 0.83 9.31 -16.62
CA GLU A 150 0.00 8.10 -16.69
C GLU A 150 -1.33 8.34 -15.94
N LYS A 151 -2.18 9.25 -16.46
CA LYS A 151 -3.43 9.68 -15.79
C LYS A 151 -4.37 8.52 -15.44
N ASP A 152 -4.41 7.49 -16.28
CA ASP A 152 -5.18 6.24 -16.08
C ASP A 152 -4.66 5.41 -14.89
N LYS A 153 -3.47 5.71 -14.38
CA LYS A 153 -2.83 5.06 -13.24
C LYS A 153 -2.88 5.90 -11.95
N LEU A 154 -3.69 6.95 -11.89
CA LEU A 154 -4.03 7.64 -10.63
C LEU A 154 -5.27 7.06 -9.96
N ALA A 155 -5.25 6.95 -8.63
CA ALA A 155 -6.43 6.53 -7.87
C ALA A 155 -7.47 7.66 -7.85
N SER A 156 -8.76 7.33 -7.83
CA SER A 156 -9.84 8.33 -7.94
C SER A 156 -9.83 9.35 -6.80
N HIS A 157 -9.36 8.95 -5.61
CA HIS A 157 -9.31 9.77 -4.41
C HIS A 157 -7.87 9.91 -3.87
N TYR A 158 -6.90 10.13 -4.76
CA TYR A 158 -5.48 10.15 -4.41
C TYR A 158 -4.99 11.46 -3.78
N MET A 159 -5.63 12.60 -4.07
CA MET A 159 -5.14 13.92 -3.62
C MET A 159 -4.98 14.06 -2.11
N PRO A 160 -5.91 13.59 -1.25
CA PRO A 160 -5.72 13.67 0.20
C PRO A 160 -4.45 12.97 0.70
N TRP A 161 -4.02 11.89 0.03
CA TRP A 161 -2.75 11.22 0.35
C TRP A 161 -1.55 12.10 0.05
N ILE A 162 -1.57 12.81 -1.09
CA ILE A 162 -0.53 13.75 -1.47
C ILE A 162 -0.55 14.98 -0.55
N GLU A 163 -1.73 15.53 -0.25
CA GLU A 163 -1.91 16.67 0.65
C GLU A 163 -1.30 16.37 2.03
N ALA A 164 -1.60 15.20 2.61
CA ALA A 164 -1.05 14.79 3.90
C ALA A 164 0.45 14.49 3.86
N LEU A 165 0.93 13.82 2.81
CA LEU A 165 2.36 13.55 2.61
C LEU A 165 3.17 14.86 2.56
N VAL A 166 2.67 15.88 1.85
CA VAL A 166 3.30 17.20 1.79
C VAL A 166 3.20 17.88 3.15
N ARG A 167 2.00 17.94 3.75
CA ARG A 167 1.73 18.58 5.06
C ARG A 167 2.71 18.13 6.12
N TYR A 168 2.90 16.82 6.24
CA TYR A 168 3.66 16.19 7.32
C TYR A 168 5.15 15.99 7.00
N ALA A 169 5.60 16.29 5.78
CA ALA A 169 7.02 16.20 5.42
C ALA A 169 7.99 16.89 6.42
N PRO A 170 7.77 18.15 6.86
CA PRO A 170 8.66 18.79 7.83
C PRO A 170 8.58 18.18 9.24
N ALA A 171 7.53 17.42 9.57
CA ALA A 171 7.37 16.80 10.89
C ALA A 171 8.40 15.69 11.18
N PHE A 172 9.03 15.16 10.13
CA PHE A 172 10.18 14.26 10.24
C PHE A 172 11.49 15.01 10.52
N LEU A 173 11.54 16.33 10.32
CA LEU A 173 12.72 17.19 10.50
C LEU A 173 12.64 18.04 11.77
N THR A 174 11.98 17.52 12.82
CA THR A 174 11.79 18.21 14.10
C THR A 174 11.10 19.58 13.97
N CYS A 175 10.41 19.81 12.85
CA CYS A 175 9.63 21.02 12.57
C CYS A 175 8.12 20.73 12.66
N PRO A 176 7.25 21.73 12.85
CA PRO A 176 5.81 21.52 12.74
C PRO A 176 5.38 21.20 11.30
N PRO A 177 4.27 20.44 11.11
CA PRO A 177 3.62 20.28 9.80
C PRO A 177 3.30 21.63 9.14
N TYR A 178 3.15 21.66 7.82
CA TYR A 178 2.62 22.85 7.14
C TYR A 178 1.21 23.18 7.61
N GLU A 179 0.93 24.46 7.82
CA GLU A 179 -0.27 24.97 8.47
C GLU A 179 -1.49 24.82 7.56
N SER A 180 -1.31 24.98 6.24
CA SER A 180 -2.39 24.79 5.27
C SER A 180 -1.86 24.21 3.95
N ILE A 181 -2.53 23.15 3.49
CA ILE A 181 -2.37 22.55 2.17
C ILE A 181 -3.71 22.59 1.46
N GLN A 182 -3.77 23.21 0.28
CA GLN A 182 -5.00 23.35 -0.49
C GLN A 182 -4.75 22.99 -1.96
N THR A 183 -5.41 21.94 -2.44
CA THR A 183 -5.44 21.67 -3.89
C THR A 183 -6.38 22.63 -4.59
N LEU A 184 -5.83 23.42 -5.51
CA LEU A 184 -6.55 24.41 -6.33
C LEU A 184 -7.05 23.81 -7.64
N CYS A 185 -6.24 22.95 -8.25
CA CYS A 185 -6.52 22.30 -9.52
C CYS A 185 -6.24 20.80 -9.43
N PHE A 186 -7.14 20.01 -10.00
CA PHE A 186 -7.09 18.54 -10.05
C PHE A 186 -6.99 18.09 -11.51
N GLN A 187 -6.06 17.18 -11.82
CA GLN A 187 -6.02 16.55 -13.14
C GLN A 187 -7.21 15.64 -13.41
N ASN A 188 -7.76 15.00 -12.37
CA ASN A 188 -8.95 14.18 -12.51
C ASN A 188 -10.15 15.02 -12.94
N THR A 189 -10.98 14.44 -13.79
CA THR A 189 -12.25 15.04 -14.18
C THR A 189 -13.30 14.84 -13.08
N VAL A 190 -14.34 15.67 -13.09
CA VAL A 190 -15.49 15.49 -12.19
C VAL A 190 -16.14 14.12 -12.39
N ALA A 191 -16.24 13.64 -13.63
CA ALA A 191 -16.83 12.35 -13.95
C ALA A 191 -16.02 11.19 -13.34
N GLU A 192 -14.68 11.24 -13.41
CA GLU A 192 -13.81 10.22 -12.80
C GLU A 192 -13.95 10.16 -11.28
N VAL A 193 -14.02 11.32 -10.62
CA VAL A 193 -14.17 11.38 -9.16
C VAL A 193 -15.53 10.83 -8.72
N LEU A 194 -16.59 11.14 -9.46
CA LEU A 194 -17.96 10.76 -9.08
C LEU A 194 -18.39 9.37 -9.58
N ALA A 195 -17.68 8.76 -10.53
CA ALA A 195 -18.05 7.49 -11.16
C ALA A 195 -18.29 6.37 -10.13
N LYS A 196 -17.43 6.27 -9.11
CA LYS A 196 -17.51 5.25 -8.06
C LYS A 196 -18.63 5.47 -7.05
N HIS A 197 -19.24 6.65 -7.03
CA HIS A 197 -20.31 7.03 -6.11
C HIS A 197 -21.70 6.98 -6.75
N ASN A 198 -21.81 6.53 -8.01
CA ASN A 198 -23.05 6.53 -8.78
C ASN A 198 -23.72 7.92 -8.80
N MET A 199 -22.90 8.97 -8.94
CA MET A 199 -23.32 10.38 -8.98
C MET A 199 -23.10 10.95 -10.40
N PRO A 200 -23.95 10.59 -11.39
CA PRO A 200 -23.75 11.04 -12.76
C PRO A 200 -23.99 12.54 -12.89
N ILE A 201 -23.12 13.20 -13.65
CA ILE A 201 -23.26 14.61 -13.99
C ILE A 201 -23.88 14.79 -15.38
N LEU A 202 -24.58 15.91 -15.56
CA LEU A 202 -25.05 16.40 -16.85
C LEU A 202 -24.44 17.77 -17.12
N ILE A 203 -23.98 17.99 -18.34
CA ILE A 203 -23.44 19.29 -18.76
C ILE A 203 -24.40 19.88 -19.79
N ASP A 204 -24.96 21.04 -19.46
CA ASP A 204 -25.84 21.80 -20.35
C ASP A 204 -25.43 23.27 -20.37
N ASN A 205 -25.17 23.81 -21.57
CA ASN A 205 -24.77 25.21 -21.75
C ASN A 205 -23.67 25.69 -20.78
N LYS A 206 -22.58 24.91 -20.64
CA LYS A 206 -21.47 25.12 -19.69
C LYS A 206 -21.84 25.01 -18.20
N THR A 207 -23.08 24.71 -17.86
CA THR A 207 -23.52 24.46 -16.50
C THR A 207 -23.37 22.97 -16.19
N VAL A 208 -22.81 22.64 -15.04
CA VAL A 208 -22.63 21.26 -14.58
C VAL A 208 -23.66 20.96 -13.50
N LEU A 209 -24.49 19.95 -13.77
CA LEU A 209 -25.62 19.55 -12.96
C LEU A 209 -25.39 18.17 -12.35
N LEU A 210 -25.71 18.02 -11.06
CA LEU A 210 -25.77 16.74 -10.36
C LEU A 210 -27.15 16.62 -9.71
N HIS A 211 -27.89 15.57 -10.07
CA HIS A 211 -29.28 15.37 -9.62
C HIS A 211 -30.19 16.60 -9.84
N GLY A 212 -29.98 17.33 -10.95
CA GLY A 212 -30.73 18.54 -11.29
C GLY A 212 -30.32 19.81 -10.55
N ARG A 213 -29.34 19.75 -9.62
CA ARG A 213 -28.75 20.91 -8.96
C ARG A 213 -27.47 21.34 -9.67
N VAL A 214 -27.29 22.65 -9.85
CA VAL A 214 -26.02 23.21 -10.37
C VAL A 214 -24.93 23.03 -9.32
N ILE A 215 -23.82 22.39 -9.70
CA ILE A 215 -22.64 22.19 -8.84
C ILE A 215 -21.40 22.95 -9.32
N GLY A 216 -21.43 23.47 -10.55
CA GLY A 216 -20.28 24.15 -11.12
C GLY A 216 -20.47 24.54 -12.58
N HIS A 217 -19.40 25.07 -13.17
CA HIS A 217 -19.40 25.57 -14.54
C HIS A 217 -18.15 25.14 -15.30
N VAL A 218 -18.31 24.92 -16.61
CA VAL A 218 -17.21 24.69 -17.55
C VAL A 218 -16.56 26.03 -17.88
N VAL A 219 -15.28 26.17 -17.54
CA VAL A 219 -14.49 27.39 -17.66
C VAL A 219 -13.10 27.08 -18.23
N PRO A 220 -12.44 28.01 -18.95
CA PRO A 220 -11.08 27.79 -19.40
C PRO A 220 -10.11 27.74 -18.22
N PHE A 221 -9.04 26.96 -18.33
CA PHE A 221 -8.00 26.86 -17.31
C PHE A 221 -7.34 28.23 -17.00
N SER A 222 -7.34 29.16 -17.96
CA SER A 222 -6.87 30.54 -17.77
C SER A 222 -7.56 31.25 -16.60
N GLU A 223 -8.83 30.92 -16.30
CA GLU A 223 -9.53 31.49 -15.15
C GLU A 223 -8.82 31.14 -13.83
N ALA A 224 -8.34 29.90 -13.69
CA ALA A 224 -7.60 29.47 -12.50
C ALA A 224 -6.23 30.17 -12.42
N ILE A 225 -5.56 30.31 -13.56
CA ILE A 225 -4.27 31.03 -13.67
C ILE A 225 -4.43 32.47 -13.19
N GLU A 226 -5.42 33.19 -13.71
CA GLU A 226 -5.70 34.58 -13.35
C GLU A 226 -6.11 34.72 -11.88
N LYS A 227 -7.05 33.87 -11.41
CA LYS A 227 -7.56 33.90 -10.04
C LYS A 227 -6.45 33.71 -9.00
N TYR A 228 -5.50 32.83 -9.27
CA TYR A 228 -4.43 32.49 -8.33
C TYR A 228 -3.06 33.11 -8.68
N GLY A 229 -3.01 34.00 -9.68
CA GLY A 229 -1.79 34.71 -10.08
C GLY A 229 -0.66 33.78 -10.53
N LEU A 230 -0.98 32.69 -11.22
CA LEU A 230 -0.01 31.66 -11.59
C LEU A 230 0.80 32.07 -12.83
N SER A 231 2.10 31.81 -12.82
CA SER A 231 2.91 31.88 -14.03
C SER A 231 2.81 30.57 -14.80
N TRP A 232 2.31 30.62 -16.05
CA TRP A 232 2.12 29.42 -16.88
C TRP A 232 2.72 29.60 -18.27
N SER A 233 3.74 28.81 -18.61
CA SER A 233 4.49 28.95 -19.86
C SER A 233 3.78 28.34 -21.07
N ASN A 234 2.98 27.28 -20.88
CA ASN A 234 2.30 26.60 -21.97
C ASN A 234 0.98 27.30 -22.32
N THR A 235 1.02 28.21 -23.29
CA THR A 235 -0.15 29.01 -23.72
C THR A 235 -1.27 28.16 -24.30
N GLN A 236 -0.97 26.99 -24.89
CA GLN A 236 -2.01 26.10 -25.44
C GLN A 236 -2.89 25.49 -24.35
N GLU A 237 -2.34 25.27 -23.15
CA GLU A 237 -3.09 24.70 -22.04
C GLU A 237 -4.07 25.67 -21.38
N THR A 238 -3.88 26.98 -21.59
CA THR A 238 -4.72 28.02 -20.98
C THR A 238 -6.18 27.94 -21.42
N SER A 239 -6.44 27.42 -22.61
CA SER A 239 -7.79 27.25 -23.17
C SER A 239 -8.43 25.90 -22.85
N ILE A 240 -7.71 24.99 -22.15
CA ILE A 240 -8.25 23.68 -21.78
C ILE A 240 -9.50 23.88 -20.91
N PRO A 241 -10.65 23.27 -21.27
CA PRO A 241 -11.86 23.36 -20.47
C PRO A 241 -11.69 22.58 -19.17
N CYS A 242 -11.92 23.26 -18.05
CA CYS A 242 -11.99 22.71 -16.70
C CYS A 242 -13.42 22.85 -16.17
N ILE A 243 -13.75 22.11 -15.11
CA ILE A 243 -14.97 22.35 -14.33
C ILE A 243 -14.59 23.03 -13.03
N ARG A 244 -15.02 24.28 -12.85
CA ARG A 244 -14.95 24.97 -11.56
C ARG A 244 -16.15 24.58 -10.72
N ILE A 245 -15.91 24.14 -9.50
CA ILE A 245 -16.94 23.72 -8.55
C ILE A 245 -17.37 24.94 -7.73
N ASP A 246 -18.67 25.20 -7.66
CA ASP A 246 -19.21 26.35 -6.94
C ASP A 246 -19.75 25.97 -5.55
N ASP A 247 -20.12 24.69 -5.35
CA ASP A 247 -20.57 24.11 -4.09
C ASP A 247 -19.90 22.77 -3.82
N ASP A 248 -19.54 22.50 -2.56
CA ASP A 248 -18.97 21.21 -2.18
C ASP A 248 -19.94 20.07 -2.51
N VAL A 249 -19.42 18.98 -3.08
CA VAL A 249 -20.17 17.74 -3.29
C VAL A 249 -19.65 16.69 -2.33
N THR A 250 -20.54 16.16 -1.49
CA THR A 250 -20.19 15.24 -0.40
C THR A 250 -20.74 13.85 -0.61
N GLU A 251 -19.98 12.84 -0.22
CA GLU A 251 -20.46 11.47 -0.06
C GLU A 251 -21.32 11.39 1.21
N SER A 252 -22.52 10.83 1.08
CA SER A 252 -23.56 10.85 2.12
C SER A 252 -23.24 10.07 3.38
N ASN A 253 -22.55 8.94 3.28
CA ASN A 253 -22.34 8.00 4.39
C ASN A 253 -21.15 8.41 5.27
N SER A 254 -20.06 8.80 4.65
CA SER A 254 -18.79 9.18 5.28
C SER A 254 -18.64 10.67 5.56
N GLY A 255 -19.43 11.51 4.87
CA GLY A 255 -19.29 12.97 4.92
C GLY A 255 -18.05 13.48 4.18
N THR A 256 -17.37 12.65 3.40
CA THR A 256 -16.18 13.05 2.62
C THR A 256 -16.54 14.03 1.51
N ILE A 257 -15.74 15.08 1.34
CA ILE A 257 -15.89 16.04 0.24
C ILE A 257 -15.26 15.43 -1.01
N LEU A 258 -16.08 15.03 -1.97
CA LEU A 258 -15.65 14.47 -3.25
C LEU A 258 -15.19 15.58 -4.20
N LEU A 259 -15.95 16.68 -4.27
CA LEU A 259 -15.60 17.86 -5.06
C LEU A 259 -15.51 19.08 -4.17
N LYS A 260 -14.36 19.76 -4.19
CA LYS A 260 -14.07 20.92 -3.33
C LYS A 260 -14.50 22.22 -4.02
N ARG A 261 -15.28 23.05 -3.35
CA ARG A 261 -15.69 24.38 -3.79
C ARG A 261 -14.48 25.25 -4.11
N GLY A 262 -14.57 25.95 -5.24
CA GLY A 262 -13.55 26.88 -5.73
C GLY A 262 -12.37 26.20 -6.43
N ALA A 263 -12.32 24.87 -6.46
CA ALA A 263 -11.32 24.10 -7.18
C ALA A 263 -11.74 23.81 -8.63
N TYR A 264 -10.73 23.54 -9.45
CA TYR A 264 -10.86 23.28 -10.88
C TYR A 264 -10.51 21.82 -11.17
N TYR A 265 -11.42 21.07 -11.80
CA TYR A 265 -11.24 19.66 -12.16
C TYR A 265 -11.06 19.51 -13.67
N GLY A 266 -10.29 18.51 -14.09
CA GLY A 266 -9.87 18.32 -15.49
C GLY A 266 -8.75 19.25 -15.94
N ALA A 267 -7.99 19.81 -14.99
CA ALA A 267 -6.87 20.71 -15.26
C ALA A 267 -5.68 19.98 -15.91
N PRO A 268 -4.76 20.70 -16.60
CA PRO A 268 -3.57 20.09 -17.21
C PRO A 268 -2.60 19.50 -16.16
N ALA A 269 -2.56 20.06 -14.95
CA ALA A 269 -1.73 19.61 -13.84
C ALA A 269 -2.46 19.75 -12.50
N ASN A 270 -1.96 19.05 -11.48
CA ASN A 270 -2.38 19.32 -10.12
C ASN A 270 -1.64 20.53 -9.60
N ILE A 271 -2.36 21.42 -8.93
CA ILE A 271 -1.80 22.66 -8.39
C ILE A 271 -2.18 22.72 -6.93
N VAL A 272 -1.18 22.71 -6.08
CA VAL A 272 -1.33 22.70 -4.62
C VAL A 272 -0.72 23.96 -4.06
N LYS A 273 -1.47 24.69 -3.25
CA LYS A 273 -1.00 25.81 -2.46
C LYS A 273 -0.58 25.34 -1.09
N ILE A 274 0.61 25.75 -0.66
CA ILE A 274 1.20 25.42 0.63
C ILE A 274 1.45 26.74 1.37
N SER A 275 0.75 26.94 2.49
CA SER A 275 0.89 28.14 3.32
C SER A 275 1.51 27.79 4.67
N TYR A 276 2.59 28.49 5.03
CA TYR A 276 3.36 28.17 6.23
C TYR A 276 4.25 29.30 6.73
N GLN A 277 4.62 29.25 8.00
CA GLN A 277 5.54 30.23 8.60
C GLN A 277 6.94 30.12 7.97
N ALA A 278 7.49 31.26 7.55
CA ALA A 278 8.82 31.40 6.96
C ALA A 278 9.94 31.39 8.01
N GLY A 279 11.16 31.03 7.59
CA GLY A 279 12.38 31.24 8.38
C GLY A 279 12.47 30.37 9.63
N VAL A 280 11.84 29.20 9.61
CA VAL A 280 11.93 28.24 10.72
C VAL A 280 13.25 27.50 10.63
N THR A 281 14.13 27.77 11.60
CA THR A 281 15.42 27.09 11.77
C THR A 281 15.34 26.02 12.85
N HIS A 282 16.16 24.98 12.73
CA HIS A 282 16.34 23.98 13.78
C HIS A 282 17.80 23.52 13.80
N PRO A 283 18.50 23.55 14.96
CA PRO A 283 19.94 23.25 15.03
C PRO A 283 20.29 21.80 14.73
N ASP A 284 19.35 20.88 14.96
CA ASP A 284 19.50 19.46 14.60
C ASP A 284 18.19 18.94 13.98
N PRO A 285 17.95 19.19 12.67
CA PRO A 285 16.69 18.79 12.03
C PRO A 285 16.42 17.28 12.15
N PHE A 286 17.45 16.45 12.20
CA PHE A 286 17.33 14.99 12.19
C PHE A 286 17.28 14.35 13.57
N ALA A 287 17.42 15.12 14.66
CA ALA A 287 17.43 14.64 16.05
C ALA A 287 16.32 13.60 16.33
N LYS A 288 15.08 13.92 15.93
CA LYS A 288 13.92 13.06 16.15
C LYS A 288 14.01 11.73 15.39
N LEU A 289 14.44 11.75 14.13
CA LEU A 289 14.63 10.53 13.32
C LEU A 289 15.78 9.68 13.86
N MET A 290 16.87 10.30 14.28
CA MET A 290 18.02 9.59 14.86
C MET A 290 17.65 8.93 16.19
N SER A 291 16.94 9.65 17.07
CA SER A 291 16.47 9.10 18.34
C SER A 291 15.49 7.94 18.13
N SER A 292 14.57 8.08 17.15
CA SER A 292 13.58 7.04 16.83
C SER A 292 14.24 5.80 16.24
N LEU A 293 15.26 5.96 15.37
CA LEU A 293 16.02 4.84 14.80
C LEU A 293 16.63 3.96 15.89
N VAL A 294 17.26 4.57 16.90
CA VAL A 294 17.86 3.84 18.02
C VAL A 294 16.79 3.07 18.79
N ARG A 295 15.68 3.71 19.17
CA ARG A 295 14.63 3.07 19.99
C ARG A 295 13.90 1.93 19.27
N GLN A 296 13.70 2.07 17.96
CA GLN A 296 13.03 1.06 17.14
C GLN A 296 13.81 -0.24 17.01
N GLU A 297 15.15 -0.20 17.10
CA GLU A 297 15.97 -1.41 17.14
C GLU A 297 15.72 -2.25 18.42
N PHE A 298 15.14 -1.66 19.48
CA PHE A 298 14.99 -2.31 20.77
C PHE A 298 13.56 -2.75 21.14
N ASP A 299 12.50 -1.94 20.96
CA ASP A 299 11.22 -2.22 21.67
C ASP A 299 9.88 -2.02 20.95
N VAL A 300 9.78 -1.25 19.84
CA VAL A 300 8.45 -0.78 19.36
C VAL A 300 7.77 -1.72 18.34
N TRP A 301 8.54 -2.59 17.69
CA TRP A 301 8.06 -3.33 16.52
C TRP A 301 7.31 -4.63 16.82
N GLN A 302 7.41 -5.17 18.04
CA GLN A 302 6.86 -6.49 18.36
C GLN A 302 5.34 -6.61 18.19
N PRO A 303 4.49 -5.64 18.63
CA PRO A 303 3.05 -5.77 18.47
C PRO A 303 2.62 -5.75 17.00
N VAL A 304 3.22 -4.85 16.19
CA VAL A 304 2.95 -4.74 14.76
C VAL A 304 3.43 -5.99 14.02
N GLN A 305 4.61 -6.51 14.37
CA GLN A 305 5.12 -7.77 13.84
C GLN A 305 4.18 -8.93 14.14
N LYS A 306 3.73 -9.07 15.39
CA LYS A 306 2.78 -10.13 15.78
C LYS A 306 1.45 -10.02 15.03
N ALA A 307 0.94 -8.80 14.84
CA ALA A 307 -0.28 -8.57 14.05
C ALA A 307 -0.06 -8.94 12.57
N HIS A 308 1.09 -8.61 12.00
CA HIS A 308 1.45 -8.97 10.64
C HIS A 308 1.57 -10.49 10.47
N GLU A 309 2.25 -11.18 11.38
CA GLU A 309 2.36 -12.64 11.37
C GLU A 309 0.98 -13.30 11.51
N ALA A 310 0.09 -12.77 12.36
CA ALA A 310 -1.28 -13.25 12.47
C ALA A 310 -2.06 -13.05 11.15
N LEU A 311 -1.86 -11.91 10.47
CA LEU A 311 -2.45 -11.64 9.18
C LEU A 311 -1.92 -12.58 8.08
N LEU A 312 -0.60 -12.76 7.97
CA LEU A 312 -0.01 -13.73 7.04
C LEU A 312 -0.56 -15.14 7.29
N ASN A 313 -0.63 -15.57 8.55
CA ASN A 313 -1.18 -16.88 8.93
C ASN A 313 -2.65 -17.05 8.60
N ALA A 314 -3.44 -15.97 8.57
CA ALA A 314 -4.86 -16.00 8.25
C ALA A 314 -5.13 -15.78 6.75
N ALA A 315 -4.22 -15.07 6.05
CA ALA A 315 -4.25 -14.87 4.60
C ALA A 315 -3.81 -16.14 3.85
N ASN A 316 -2.79 -16.82 4.37
CA ASN A 316 -2.41 -18.16 3.94
C ASN A 316 -3.53 -19.10 4.35
N ASP A 317 -4.39 -19.48 3.38
CA ASP A 317 -5.47 -20.43 3.59
C ASP A 317 -4.99 -21.61 4.47
N SER A 318 -5.78 -22.04 5.43
CA SER A 318 -5.44 -23.28 6.12
C SER A 318 -5.98 -24.46 5.35
N VAL A 319 -5.13 -25.42 5.05
CA VAL A 319 -5.58 -26.72 4.54
C VAL A 319 -5.58 -27.73 5.66
N VAL A 320 -6.71 -28.41 5.86
CA VAL A 320 -6.81 -29.53 6.79
C VAL A 320 -6.42 -30.79 6.04
N ILE A 321 -5.37 -31.47 6.51
CA ILE A 321 -4.96 -32.76 5.98
C ILE A 321 -5.20 -33.80 7.07
N THR A 322 -6.05 -34.78 6.80
CA THR A 322 -6.39 -35.84 7.76
C THR A 322 -5.87 -37.17 7.26
N TYR A 323 -5.10 -37.85 8.10
CA TYR A 323 -4.66 -39.22 7.83
C TYR A 323 -5.53 -40.24 8.57
N TYR A 324 -6.20 -41.11 7.81
CA TYR A 324 -7.02 -42.18 8.35
C TYR A 324 -6.20 -43.46 8.49
N LYS A 325 -5.83 -43.77 9.73
CA LYS A 325 -5.05 -44.98 10.06
C LYS A 325 -5.77 -46.29 9.74
N SER A 326 -7.11 -46.28 9.71
CA SER A 326 -7.93 -47.48 9.45
C SER A 326 -7.68 -48.09 8.08
N ASP A 327 -7.38 -47.27 7.07
CA ASP A 327 -7.24 -47.70 5.67
C ASP A 327 -6.04 -47.09 4.95
N ASP A 328 -5.11 -46.50 5.71
CA ASP A 328 -3.94 -45.79 5.19
C ASP A 328 -4.33 -44.73 4.13
N SER A 329 -5.34 -43.89 4.38
CA SER A 329 -5.75 -42.84 3.44
C SER A 329 -5.45 -41.43 3.94
N ILE A 330 -5.26 -40.49 3.00
CA ILE A 330 -5.17 -39.06 3.28
C ILE A 330 -6.29 -38.33 2.56
N SER A 331 -6.95 -37.43 3.29
CA SER A 331 -7.88 -36.46 2.72
C SER A 331 -7.36 -35.03 2.91
N VAL A 332 -7.71 -34.16 1.96
CA VAL A 332 -7.42 -32.71 1.98
C VAL A 332 -8.76 -31.99 2.01
N ASN A 333 -9.03 -31.24 3.07
CA ASN A 333 -10.33 -30.62 3.37
C ASN A 333 -11.49 -31.63 3.19
N ASP A 334 -11.37 -32.79 3.83
CA ASP A 334 -12.34 -33.90 3.78
C ASP A 334 -12.53 -34.57 2.41
N HIS A 335 -11.76 -34.18 1.39
CA HIS A 335 -11.75 -34.84 0.08
C HIS A 335 -10.58 -35.84 -0.02
N HIS A 336 -10.89 -37.09 -0.32
CA HIS A 336 -9.88 -38.14 -0.46
C HIS A 336 -8.83 -37.80 -1.54
N LEU A 337 -7.55 -37.80 -1.16
CA LEU A 337 -6.42 -37.51 -2.05
C LEU A 337 -5.74 -38.79 -2.54
N MET A 338 -5.35 -39.66 -1.62
CA MET A 338 -4.59 -40.89 -1.91
C MET A 338 -4.69 -41.90 -0.76
N ARG A 339 -4.26 -43.15 -1.02
CA ARG A 339 -4.30 -44.26 -0.05
C ARG A 339 -3.07 -45.18 -0.12
N ASN A 340 -2.94 -46.07 0.85
CA ASN A 340 -1.85 -47.04 1.04
C ASN A 340 -0.48 -46.35 1.18
N VAL A 341 0.56 -46.93 0.58
CA VAL A 341 1.94 -46.48 0.77
C VAL A 341 2.19 -45.01 0.38
N PRO A 342 1.65 -44.48 -0.74
CA PRO A 342 1.74 -43.05 -1.03
C PRO A 342 1.23 -42.16 0.12
N ALA A 343 0.13 -42.54 0.75
CA ALA A 343 -0.41 -41.80 1.90
C ALA A 343 0.53 -41.86 3.10
N ARG A 344 1.15 -43.01 3.39
CA ARG A 344 2.14 -43.13 4.48
C ARG A 344 3.40 -42.28 4.24
N ILE A 345 3.85 -42.18 2.99
CA ILE A 345 4.97 -41.30 2.62
C ILE A 345 4.62 -39.84 2.94
N LEU A 346 3.47 -39.36 2.46
CA LEU A 346 3.04 -37.99 2.70
C LEU A 346 2.75 -37.73 4.20
N ARG A 347 2.17 -38.69 4.92
CA ARG A 347 1.94 -38.60 6.38
C ARG A 347 3.25 -38.41 7.15
N ASN A 348 4.29 -39.19 6.85
CA ASN A 348 5.56 -39.07 7.58
C ASN A 348 6.24 -37.72 7.30
N LEU A 349 6.18 -37.27 6.05
CA LEU A 349 6.64 -35.93 5.65
C LEU A 349 5.87 -34.85 6.42
N LEU A 350 4.53 -34.84 6.37
CA LEU A 350 3.70 -33.83 7.02
C LEU A 350 3.86 -33.83 8.55
N ARG A 351 4.01 -35.00 9.16
CA ARG A 351 4.29 -35.15 10.60
C ARG A 351 5.63 -34.49 10.97
N GLU A 352 6.66 -34.70 10.15
CA GLU A 352 7.98 -34.12 10.41
C GLU A 352 7.99 -32.60 10.15
N TYR A 353 7.37 -32.14 9.07
CA TYR A 353 7.19 -30.73 8.77
C TYR A 353 6.42 -30.00 9.88
N THR A 354 5.30 -30.56 10.35
CA THR A 354 4.50 -29.93 11.42
C THR A 354 5.19 -29.95 12.79
N ALA A 355 6.07 -30.92 13.05
CA ALA A 355 6.81 -30.98 14.30
C ALA A 355 8.08 -30.11 14.32
N THR A 356 8.74 -29.92 13.17
CA THR A 356 10.10 -29.35 13.12
C THR A 356 10.27 -28.18 12.14
N GLY A 357 9.32 -27.96 11.23
CA GLY A 357 9.45 -27.01 10.11
C GLY A 357 10.40 -27.49 9.00
N ARG A 358 10.90 -28.74 9.06
CA ARG A 358 11.82 -29.28 8.05
C ARG A 358 11.12 -29.39 6.69
N GLU A 359 11.77 -28.88 5.65
CA GLU A 359 11.26 -28.89 4.28
C GLU A 359 12.07 -29.77 3.32
N GLU A 360 13.29 -30.18 3.69
CA GLU A 360 14.20 -30.95 2.83
C GLU A 360 14.41 -32.40 3.29
N TYR A 361 14.32 -33.31 2.33
CA TYR A 361 14.20 -34.74 2.57
C TYR A 361 15.05 -35.58 1.61
N GLU A 362 15.53 -36.73 2.08
CA GLU A 362 16.32 -37.71 1.32
C GLU A 362 15.55 -39.01 1.10
N ASN A 363 15.56 -39.55 -0.13
CA ASN A 363 14.89 -40.82 -0.45
C ASN A 363 15.37 -41.98 0.43
N ARG A 364 16.61 -41.93 0.95
CA ARG A 364 17.17 -42.99 1.81
C ARG A 364 16.47 -43.05 3.17
N GLU A 365 15.97 -41.93 3.70
CA GLU A 365 15.34 -41.91 5.02
C GLU A 365 13.99 -42.64 4.98
N PHE A 366 13.16 -42.40 3.97
CA PHE A 366 11.88 -43.10 3.78
C PHE A 366 12.03 -44.56 3.35
N LYS A 367 13.12 -44.92 2.63
CA LYS A 367 13.40 -46.32 2.27
C LYS A 367 13.73 -47.19 3.48
N ARG A 368 14.31 -46.60 4.53
CA ARG A 368 14.67 -47.29 5.78
C ARG A 368 13.52 -47.30 6.79
N ASP A 369 12.47 -46.54 6.53
CA ASP A 369 11.32 -46.43 7.42
C ASP A 369 10.41 -47.67 7.29
N PRO A 370 10.27 -48.50 8.35
CA PRO A 370 9.45 -49.70 8.33
C PRO A 370 7.95 -49.37 8.21
N GLU A 371 7.51 -48.16 8.55
CA GLU A 371 6.12 -47.72 8.34
C GLU A 371 5.82 -47.50 6.85
N ILE A 372 6.85 -47.28 6.01
CA ILE A 372 6.68 -46.97 4.58
C ILE A 372 7.03 -48.17 3.70
N CYS A 373 8.18 -48.79 3.96
CA CYS A 373 8.71 -49.90 3.18
C CYS A 373 8.68 -51.19 3.97
N MET A 374 7.71 -52.06 3.66
CA MET A 374 7.58 -53.40 4.26
C MET A 374 8.67 -54.38 3.79
N ASP A 375 9.24 -54.17 2.59
CA ASP A 375 10.36 -54.95 2.06
C ASP A 375 11.57 -54.02 1.80
N PRO A 376 12.60 -54.06 2.67
CA PRO A 376 13.81 -53.26 2.52
C PRO A 376 14.69 -53.68 1.32
N LEU A 377 14.55 -54.90 0.81
CA LEU A 377 15.38 -55.46 -0.25
C LEU A 377 14.90 -55.04 -1.65
N ARG A 378 13.60 -54.72 -1.80
CA ARG A 378 13.01 -54.18 -3.04
C ARG A 378 12.02 -53.03 -2.79
N PRO A 379 12.48 -51.91 -2.22
CA PRO A 379 11.61 -50.79 -1.95
C PRO A 379 11.26 -50.12 -3.28
N ASN A 380 10.06 -50.36 -3.82
CA ASN A 380 9.51 -49.64 -4.98
C ASN A 380 9.15 -48.18 -4.63
N PHE A 381 10.02 -47.52 -3.87
CA PHE A 381 9.83 -46.22 -3.27
C PHE A 381 9.76 -45.14 -4.34
N GLU A 382 10.62 -45.19 -5.36
CA GLU A 382 10.68 -44.16 -6.40
C GLU A 382 9.36 -44.08 -7.19
N SER A 383 8.77 -45.23 -7.54
CA SER A 383 7.45 -45.28 -8.18
C SER A 383 6.34 -44.77 -7.25
N ARG A 384 6.41 -45.10 -5.96
CA ARG A 384 5.44 -44.64 -4.96
C ARG A 384 5.54 -43.15 -4.70
N LEU A 385 6.75 -42.59 -4.62
CA LEU A 385 7.00 -41.15 -4.49
C LEU A 385 6.50 -40.40 -5.73
N ASN A 386 6.73 -40.92 -6.93
CA ASN A 386 6.17 -40.32 -8.15
C ASN A 386 4.64 -40.29 -8.13
N ARG A 387 3.97 -41.31 -7.55
CA ARG A 387 2.52 -41.25 -7.31
C ARG A 387 2.16 -40.16 -6.31
N VAL A 388 2.90 -40.01 -5.21
CA VAL A 388 2.66 -38.91 -4.26
C VAL A 388 2.72 -37.58 -4.99
N VAL A 389 3.78 -37.31 -5.75
CA VAL A 389 3.95 -36.07 -6.52
C VAL A 389 2.76 -35.85 -7.47
N ALA A 390 2.39 -36.85 -8.27
CA ALA A 390 1.26 -36.75 -9.20
C ALA A 390 -0.10 -36.52 -8.52
N HIS A 391 -0.31 -37.03 -7.30
CA HIS A 391 -1.51 -36.72 -6.52
C HIS A 391 -1.45 -35.33 -5.89
N VAL A 392 -0.28 -34.92 -5.38
CA VAL A 392 -0.06 -33.59 -4.78
C VAL A 392 -0.22 -32.48 -5.82
N GLU A 393 0.14 -32.71 -7.08
CA GLU A 393 -0.14 -31.77 -8.18
C GLU A 393 -1.61 -31.36 -8.28
N LYS A 394 -2.56 -32.24 -7.90
CA LYS A 394 -4.00 -31.95 -7.89
C LYS A 394 -4.41 -30.95 -6.81
N VAL A 395 -3.56 -30.77 -5.80
CA VAL A 395 -3.74 -29.89 -4.65
C VAL A 395 -2.57 -28.90 -4.51
N SER A 396 -1.87 -28.62 -5.61
CA SER A 396 -0.66 -27.77 -5.66
C SER A 396 -0.89 -26.36 -5.12
N LYS A 397 -2.12 -25.85 -5.18
CA LYS A 397 -2.51 -24.58 -4.53
C LYS A 397 -2.25 -24.55 -3.02
N TYR A 398 -2.19 -25.70 -2.34
CA TYR A 398 -1.97 -25.78 -0.90
C TYR A 398 -0.53 -26.14 -0.52
N PHE A 399 0.11 -27.04 -1.27
CA PHE A 399 1.50 -27.45 -1.07
C PHE A 399 2.03 -28.22 -2.28
N GLU A 400 3.35 -28.27 -2.41
CA GLU A 400 4.07 -28.95 -3.50
C GLU A 400 5.16 -29.89 -2.96
N ILE A 401 5.54 -30.89 -3.77
CA ILE A 401 6.74 -31.71 -3.54
C ILE A 401 7.61 -31.61 -4.79
N GLN A 402 8.77 -30.95 -4.65
CA GLN A 402 9.68 -30.66 -5.75
C GLN A 402 10.94 -31.52 -5.64
N ARG A 403 11.44 -32.03 -6.77
CA ARG A 403 12.76 -32.68 -6.80
C ARG A 403 13.84 -31.61 -6.64
N HIS A 404 14.56 -31.65 -5.53
CA HIS A 404 15.56 -30.63 -5.18
C HIS A 404 16.99 -31.07 -5.53
N ARG A 405 17.30 -32.38 -5.43
CA ARG A 405 18.61 -32.96 -5.78
C ARG A 405 18.50 -34.44 -6.14
N ARG A 406 19.56 -35.05 -6.68
CA ARG A 406 19.58 -36.50 -6.92
C ARG A 406 19.36 -37.25 -5.60
N GLY A 407 18.25 -37.99 -5.51
CA GLY A 407 17.89 -38.75 -4.31
C GLY A 407 17.32 -37.91 -3.16
N GLY A 408 16.87 -36.67 -3.41
CA GLY A 408 16.19 -35.85 -2.41
C GLY A 408 15.09 -34.97 -3.00
N PHE A 409 14.14 -34.57 -2.17
CA PHE A 409 13.01 -33.73 -2.52
C PHE A 409 12.75 -32.67 -1.45
N ARG A 410 12.06 -31.60 -1.83
CA ARG A 410 11.66 -30.52 -0.94
C ARG A 410 10.14 -30.46 -0.89
N PHE A 411 9.59 -30.38 0.31
CA PHE A 411 8.20 -30.01 0.55
C PHE A 411 8.09 -28.50 0.59
N LYS A 412 7.15 -27.93 -0.14
CA LYS A 412 6.91 -26.49 -0.18
C LYS A 412 5.46 -26.21 0.21
N PRO A 413 5.18 -25.70 1.41
CA PRO A 413 3.83 -25.25 1.78
C PRO A 413 3.50 -23.97 1.00
N ASN A 414 2.30 -23.89 0.43
CA ASN A 414 1.77 -22.65 -0.18
C ASN A 414 0.72 -21.99 0.74
N CYS A 415 0.39 -22.65 1.86
CA CYS A 415 -0.65 -22.23 2.79
C CYS A 415 -0.41 -22.93 4.15
N ARG A 416 -1.17 -22.59 5.21
CA ARG A 416 -0.96 -23.20 6.54
C ARG A 416 -1.44 -24.65 6.55
N ILE A 417 -0.55 -25.59 6.88
CA ILE A 417 -0.91 -27.01 7.02
C ILE A 417 -1.45 -27.30 8.42
N VAL A 418 -2.70 -27.76 8.51
CA VAL A 418 -3.28 -28.33 9.72
C VAL A 418 -3.35 -29.85 9.55
N PHE A 419 -2.35 -30.56 10.05
CA PHE A 419 -2.28 -32.01 9.95
C PHE A 419 -2.97 -32.69 11.15
N LYS A 420 -3.88 -33.62 10.88
CA LYS A 420 -4.69 -34.36 11.87
C LYS A 420 -4.54 -35.86 11.74
#